data_AF-A0AAF0MQ97-F1
#
_entry.id   AF-A0AAF0MQ97-F1
#
_cell.length_a   1.000
_cell.length_b   1.000
_cell.length_c   1.000
_cell.angle_alpha   90.00
_cell.angle_beta   90.00
_cell.angle_gamma   90.00
#
_symmetry.space_group_name_H-M   'P 1'
#
loop_
_entity.id
_entity.type
_entity.pdbx_description
1 polymer ?
#
loop_
_entity_poly.entity_id
_entity_poly.type
_entity_poly.pdbx_seq_one_letter_code
_entity_poly.pdbx_strand_id
1 'polypeptide(L)'
;MEDETGASYTYRVAEVPDIGSLKKQLETEGFFVQKVSDSIARTSDFSIIGNNTIDDFIKFAKRTKTTIVMIDSTYIGKESCTIDLDIYSDDFKILDKEVNKFNESLDSVDFSVPYDTILFFLYEGWPFGIKFANSKLASLARTDERLQSLLDDHSEEIDRIRGERQKKICEMEDSLMEKIVCDPDFQICVNQASRMEYLKRYLERPENREAKELLSGSYGAPTNSSLKGFGDRAWALVKARKKGA
;
A
#
# COMPACT_ATOMS: atom_id res chain seq x y z
N MET A 1 32.95 -18.49 -5.29
CA MET A 1 32.43 -18.44 -6.68
C MET A 1 31.01 -17.95 -6.55
N GLU A 2 30.87 -16.65 -6.32
CA GLU A 2 29.60 -15.95 -6.25
C GLU A 2 29.71 -14.89 -7.33
N ASP A 3 28.94 -15.06 -8.39
CA ASP A 3 28.90 -14.17 -9.54
C ASP A 3 27.95 -13.01 -9.19
N GLU A 4 28.52 -12.02 -8.50
CA GLU A 4 27.91 -10.71 -8.29
C GLU A 4 28.03 -9.90 -9.58
N THR A 5 27.19 -10.21 -10.57
CA THR A 5 26.93 -9.30 -11.68
C THR A 5 25.44 -9.13 -11.89
N GLY A 6 24.76 -8.69 -10.82
CA GLY A 6 23.48 -8.00 -10.93
C GLY A 6 23.69 -6.65 -11.61
N ALA A 7 23.98 -6.67 -12.92
CA ALA A 7 24.02 -5.48 -13.74
C ALA A 7 22.59 -4.91 -13.77
N SER A 8 22.34 -3.92 -12.91
CA SER A 8 21.20 -3.02 -13.02
C SER A 8 21.35 -2.29 -14.36
N TYR A 9 20.75 -2.84 -15.40
CA TYR A 9 20.59 -2.16 -16.69
C TYR A 9 19.77 -0.90 -16.44
N THR A 10 20.48 0.21 -16.23
CA THR A 10 19.88 1.55 -16.30
C THR A 10 19.58 1.78 -17.76
N TYR A 11 18.40 1.33 -18.19
CA TYR A 11 17.87 1.68 -19.50
C TYR A 11 17.89 3.19 -19.62
N ARG A 12 18.57 3.73 -20.64
CA ARG A 12 18.38 5.13 -21.01
C ARG A 12 16.94 5.27 -21.44
N VAL A 13 16.12 5.79 -20.53
CA VAL A 13 14.71 6.07 -20.79
C VAL A 13 14.67 7.30 -21.68
N ALA A 14 14.50 7.09 -22.98
CA ALA A 14 14.11 8.15 -23.89
C ALA A 14 12.66 8.55 -23.57
N GLU A 15 12.39 9.86 -23.56
CA GLU A 15 11.02 10.38 -23.38
C GLU A 15 10.10 9.78 -24.45
N VAL A 16 8.85 9.52 -24.07
CA VAL A 16 7.89 8.93 -25.00
C VAL A 16 7.58 9.94 -26.11
N PRO A 17 7.91 9.63 -27.37
CA PRO A 17 7.59 10.52 -28.47
C PRO A 17 6.07 10.55 -28.68
N ASP A 18 5.58 11.64 -29.29
CA ASP A 18 4.23 11.65 -29.83
C ASP A 18 4.04 10.47 -30.80
N ILE A 19 3.06 9.61 -30.52
CA ILE A 19 2.83 8.37 -31.27
C ILE A 19 2.52 8.67 -32.73
N GLY A 20 1.81 9.77 -33.00
CA GLY A 20 1.50 10.21 -34.37
C GLY A 20 2.76 10.53 -35.17
N SER A 21 3.67 11.28 -34.56
CA SER A 21 4.97 11.64 -35.12
C SER A 21 5.86 10.41 -35.32
N LEU A 22 5.94 9.51 -34.34
CA LEU A 22 6.70 8.27 -34.43
C LEU A 22 6.18 7.37 -35.57
N LYS A 23 4.86 7.20 -35.65
CA LYS A 23 4.22 6.44 -36.72
C LYS A 23 4.55 7.03 -38.10
N LYS A 24 4.41 8.34 -38.26
CA LYS A 24 4.72 9.02 -39.52
C LYS A 24 6.18 8.88 -39.93
N GLN A 25 7.10 8.94 -38.96
CA GLN A 25 8.53 8.70 -39.20
C GLN A 25 8.77 7.28 -39.75
N LEU A 26 8.21 6.26 -39.10
CA LEU A 26 8.36 4.86 -39.52
C LEU A 26 7.71 4.58 -40.89
N GLU A 27 6.54 5.17 -41.16
CA GLU A 27 5.89 5.04 -42.47
C GLU A 27 6.71 5.70 -43.59
N THR A 28 7.36 6.84 -43.31
CA THR A 28 8.28 7.51 -44.24
C THR A 28 9.49 6.64 -44.55
N GLU A 29 9.93 5.84 -43.59
CA GLU A 29 11.03 4.88 -43.73
C GLU A 29 10.62 3.56 -44.43
N GLY A 30 9.35 3.44 -44.81
CA GLY A 30 8.82 2.31 -45.58
C GLY A 30 8.20 1.18 -44.76
N PHE A 31 7.97 1.39 -43.47
CA PHE A 31 7.32 0.38 -42.61
C PHE A 31 5.81 0.52 -42.61
N PHE A 32 5.11 -0.63 -42.52
CA PHE A 32 3.71 -0.69 -42.16
C PHE A 32 3.58 -0.74 -40.64
N VAL A 33 2.98 0.30 -40.06
CA VAL A 33 2.89 0.45 -38.60
C VAL A 33 1.52 0.02 -38.10
N GLN A 34 1.50 -0.97 -37.21
CA GLN A 34 0.29 -1.47 -36.58
C GLN A 34 0.28 -1.13 -35.09
N LYS A 35 -0.79 -0.46 -34.63
CA LYS A 35 -1.05 -0.33 -33.20
C LYS A 35 -1.59 -1.66 -32.69
N VAL A 36 -1.04 -2.13 -31.58
CA VAL A 36 -1.47 -3.35 -30.89
C VAL A 36 -1.80 -3.02 -29.44
N SER A 37 -2.77 -3.74 -28.88
CA SER A 37 -3.10 -3.72 -27.45
C SER A 37 -2.68 -5.05 -26.85
N ASP A 38 -2.25 -5.05 -25.59
CA ASP A 38 -1.90 -6.26 -24.82
C ASP A 38 -0.93 -7.18 -25.55
N SER A 39 0.18 -6.61 -26.04
CA SER A 39 1.06 -7.33 -26.95
C SER A 39 1.94 -8.38 -26.27
N ILE A 40 2.38 -9.35 -27.08
CA ILE A 40 3.33 -10.41 -26.71
C ILE A 40 4.62 -9.81 -26.13
N ALA A 41 5.03 -8.62 -26.59
CA ALA A 41 6.21 -7.92 -26.08
C ALA A 41 6.10 -7.49 -24.60
N ARG A 42 4.89 -7.50 -24.02
CA ARG A 42 4.67 -7.26 -22.58
C ARG A 42 4.67 -8.54 -21.76
N THR A 43 4.34 -9.68 -22.37
CA THR A 43 4.19 -10.98 -21.69
C THR A 43 5.38 -11.91 -21.90
N SER A 44 6.36 -11.49 -22.70
CA SER A 44 7.51 -12.31 -23.13
C SER A 44 8.78 -11.48 -23.02
N ASP A 45 9.91 -12.14 -22.77
CA ASP A 45 11.21 -11.51 -22.88
C ASP A 45 11.37 -10.97 -24.31
N PHE A 46 11.57 -9.66 -24.45
CA PHE A 46 11.85 -9.03 -25.74
C PHE A 46 13.30 -8.58 -25.78
N SER A 47 13.93 -8.72 -26.94
CA SER A 47 15.33 -8.32 -27.09
C SER A 47 15.42 -6.85 -27.46
N ILE A 48 16.11 -6.06 -26.63
CA ILE A 48 16.36 -4.65 -26.92
C ILE A 48 17.39 -4.52 -28.05
N ILE A 49 17.06 -3.70 -29.04
CA ILE A 49 17.93 -3.41 -30.17
C ILE A 49 18.90 -2.28 -29.82
N GLY A 50 20.20 -2.57 -29.94
CA GLY A 50 21.26 -1.56 -29.91
C GLY A 50 21.25 -0.70 -28.65
N ASN A 51 21.32 0.61 -28.82
CA ASN A 51 21.31 1.58 -27.70
C ASN A 51 19.89 2.07 -27.35
N ASN A 52 18.84 1.33 -27.71
CA ASN A 52 17.45 1.71 -27.45
C ASN A 52 17.06 3.04 -28.13
N THR A 53 17.52 3.25 -29.37
CA THR A 53 17.22 4.45 -30.19
C THR A 53 16.39 4.09 -31.41
N ILE A 54 15.59 5.05 -31.91
CA ILE A 54 14.78 4.86 -33.13
C ILE A 54 15.67 4.56 -34.34
N ASP A 55 16.82 5.22 -34.47
CA ASP A 55 17.74 5.01 -35.58
C ASP A 55 18.32 3.59 -35.59
N ASP A 56 18.70 3.06 -34.43
CA ASP A 56 19.18 1.69 -34.31
C ASP A 56 18.08 0.69 -34.63
N PHE A 57 16.85 0.96 -34.17
CA PHE A 57 15.67 0.17 -34.49
C PHE A 57 15.42 0.11 -36.00
N ILE A 58 15.38 1.26 -36.68
CA ILE A 58 15.16 1.35 -38.13
C ILE A 58 16.26 0.61 -38.91
N LYS A 59 17.54 0.83 -38.54
CA LYS A 59 18.67 0.16 -39.18
C LYS A 59 18.57 -1.36 -39.05
N PHE A 60 18.24 -1.85 -37.86
CA PHE A 60 18.10 -3.27 -37.60
C PHE A 60 16.92 -3.86 -38.37
N ALA A 61 15.74 -3.23 -38.31
CA ALA A 61 14.54 -3.66 -39.03
C ALA A 61 14.76 -3.72 -40.56
N LYS A 62 15.47 -2.74 -41.14
CA LYS A 62 15.83 -2.76 -42.57
C LYS A 62 16.79 -3.91 -42.90
N ARG A 63 17.78 -4.17 -42.04
CA ARG A 63 18.74 -5.27 -42.22
C ARG A 63 18.06 -6.63 -42.20
N THR A 64 17.06 -6.80 -41.34
CA THR A 64 16.25 -8.04 -41.25
C THR A 64 15.13 -8.11 -42.28
N LYS A 65 15.02 -7.10 -43.17
CA LYS A 65 13.96 -6.98 -44.18
C LYS A 65 12.55 -7.01 -43.58
N THR A 66 12.42 -6.51 -42.36
CA THR A 66 11.14 -6.35 -41.68
C THR A 66 10.35 -5.25 -42.36
N THR A 67 9.09 -5.52 -42.67
CA THR A 67 8.16 -4.53 -43.25
C THR A 67 7.08 -4.10 -42.26
N ILE A 68 6.74 -4.93 -41.28
CA ILE A 68 5.70 -4.66 -40.29
C ILE A 68 6.33 -4.33 -38.95
N VAL A 69 5.91 -3.20 -38.39
CA VAL A 69 6.34 -2.72 -37.07
C VAL A 69 5.10 -2.54 -36.20
N MET A 70 5.19 -2.98 -34.96
CA MET A 70 4.12 -2.88 -33.98
C MET A 70 4.44 -1.80 -32.94
N ILE A 71 3.42 -1.03 -32.57
CA ILE A 71 3.46 -0.05 -31.49
C ILE A 71 2.47 -0.47 -30.42
N ASP A 72 2.97 -0.69 -29.21
CA ASP A 72 2.17 -0.93 -28.02
C ASP A 72 2.42 0.21 -27.01
N SER A 73 1.35 0.86 -26.54
CA SER A 73 1.43 1.94 -25.56
C SER A 73 0.59 1.62 -24.34
N THR A 74 1.17 1.75 -23.15
CA THR A 74 0.43 1.64 -21.89
C THR A 74 0.11 3.02 -21.37
N TYR A 75 -1.09 3.14 -20.85
CA TYR A 75 -1.58 4.32 -20.16
C TYR A 75 -1.89 3.91 -18.73
N ILE A 76 -1.63 4.82 -17.80
CA ILE A 76 -2.05 4.69 -16.41
C ILE A 76 -3.03 5.83 -16.12
N GLY A 77 -4.04 5.57 -15.30
CA GLY A 77 -4.97 6.59 -14.86
C GLY A 77 -4.54 7.22 -13.54
N LYS A 78 -5.15 8.36 -13.22
CA LYS A 78 -4.94 9.06 -11.95
C LYS A 78 -5.26 8.14 -10.76
N GLU A 79 -6.29 7.33 -10.89
CA GLU A 79 -6.74 6.37 -9.88
C GLU A 79 -5.65 5.36 -9.52
N SER A 80 -4.82 4.94 -10.47
CA SER A 80 -3.70 4.02 -10.20
C SER A 80 -2.55 4.69 -9.43
N CYS A 81 -2.52 6.02 -9.42
CA CYS A 81 -1.50 6.80 -8.71
C CYS A 81 -1.99 7.38 -7.38
N THR A 82 -3.30 7.34 -7.11
CA THR A 82 -3.92 7.97 -5.93
C THR A 82 -3.70 7.12 -4.69
N ILE A 83 -3.32 7.75 -3.57
CA ILE A 83 -3.23 7.08 -2.27
C ILE A 83 -4.57 7.24 -1.56
N ASP A 84 -5.22 6.13 -1.25
CA ASP A 84 -6.41 6.09 -0.38
C ASP A 84 -5.97 5.75 1.05
N LEU A 85 -6.15 6.66 2.01
CA LEU A 85 -5.79 6.41 3.41
C LEU A 85 -6.85 5.59 4.16
N ASP A 86 -8.08 5.49 3.65
CA ASP A 86 -9.18 4.81 4.35
C ASP A 86 -8.96 3.28 4.44
N ILE A 87 -8.12 2.72 3.57
CA ILE A 87 -7.72 1.30 3.63
C ILE A 87 -6.65 1.03 4.70
N TYR A 88 -6.08 2.07 5.33
CA TYR A 88 -5.05 1.96 6.34
C TYR A 88 -5.59 2.26 7.74
N SER A 89 -4.83 1.93 8.80
CA SER A 89 -5.28 2.15 10.19
C SER A 89 -5.42 3.64 10.52
N ASP A 90 -6.28 3.96 11.50
CA ASP A 90 -6.48 5.32 12.02
C ASP A 90 -5.17 6.04 12.42
N ASP A 91 -4.11 5.29 12.71
CA ASP A 91 -2.80 5.82 13.09
C ASP A 91 -2.15 6.63 11.95
N PHE A 92 -2.59 6.43 10.70
CA PHE A 92 -2.04 7.12 9.53
C PHE A 92 -2.75 8.43 9.18
N LYS A 93 -3.74 8.85 9.97
CA LYS A 93 -4.41 10.16 9.81
C LYS A 93 -3.44 11.35 9.88
N ILE A 94 -2.28 11.17 10.49
CA ILE A 94 -1.23 12.19 10.50
C ILE A 94 -0.72 12.51 9.08
N LEU A 95 -0.79 11.54 8.18
CA LEU A 95 -0.37 11.67 6.78
C LEU A 95 -1.43 12.33 5.91
N ASP A 96 -2.66 12.55 6.40
CA ASP A 96 -3.80 13.09 5.61
C ASP A 96 -3.39 14.33 4.82
N LYS A 97 -2.67 15.27 5.47
CA LYS A 97 -2.27 16.52 4.82
C LYS A 97 -1.29 16.27 3.67
N GLU A 98 -0.34 15.37 3.83
CA GLU A 98 0.69 15.09 2.83
C GLU A 98 0.15 14.24 1.69
N VAL A 99 -0.67 13.24 2.02
CA VAL A 99 -1.39 12.43 1.03
C VAL A 99 -2.37 13.28 0.24
N ASN A 100 -3.16 14.15 0.88
CA ASN A 100 -4.07 15.05 0.16
C ASN A 100 -3.28 15.98 -0.78
N LYS A 101 -2.19 16.58 -0.29
CA LYS A 101 -1.32 17.42 -1.14
C LYS A 101 -0.74 16.66 -2.33
N PHE A 102 -0.35 15.41 -2.13
CA PHE A 102 0.14 14.55 -3.21
C PHE A 102 -0.99 14.23 -4.21
N ASN A 103 -2.16 13.80 -3.73
CA ASN A 103 -3.32 13.48 -4.57
C ASN A 103 -3.83 14.71 -5.36
N GLU A 104 -3.80 15.90 -4.76
CA GLU A 104 -4.08 17.18 -5.44
C GLU A 104 -3.03 17.48 -6.51
N SER A 105 -1.75 17.17 -6.25
CA SER A 105 -0.69 17.39 -7.25
C SER A 105 -0.91 16.57 -8.54
N LEU A 106 -1.59 15.42 -8.44
CA LEU A 106 -1.96 14.60 -9.59
C LEU A 106 -2.94 15.30 -10.54
N ASP A 107 -3.69 16.31 -10.10
CA ASP A 107 -4.58 17.09 -10.99
C ASP A 107 -3.82 17.88 -12.05
N SER A 108 -2.54 18.17 -11.79
CA SER A 108 -1.66 18.86 -12.75
C SER A 108 -0.98 17.91 -13.75
N VAL A 109 -1.13 16.60 -13.56
CA VAL A 109 -0.45 15.58 -14.36
C VAL A 109 -1.30 15.24 -15.58
N ASP A 110 -0.68 15.28 -16.76
CA ASP A 110 -1.32 14.84 -17.99
C ASP A 110 -1.24 13.30 -18.09
N PHE A 111 -2.35 12.62 -17.81
CA PHE A 111 -2.49 11.16 -17.96
C PHE A 111 -2.95 10.76 -19.38
N SER A 112 -3.17 11.72 -20.28
CA SER A 112 -3.53 11.41 -21.67
C SER A 112 -2.34 10.94 -22.51
N VAL A 113 -1.12 11.13 -21.99
CA VAL A 113 0.10 10.61 -22.60
C VAL A 113 0.41 9.21 -22.09
N PRO A 114 1.03 8.35 -22.93
CA PRO A 114 1.42 7.01 -22.51
C PRO A 114 2.45 7.03 -21.38
N TYR A 115 2.25 6.13 -20.42
CA TYR A 115 3.22 5.76 -19.40
C TYR A 115 4.48 5.14 -20.02
N ASP A 116 4.28 4.17 -20.91
CA ASP A 116 5.36 3.59 -21.69
C ASP A 116 4.90 3.27 -23.12
N THR A 117 5.87 3.14 -24.02
CA THR A 117 5.61 2.70 -25.40
C THR A 117 6.71 1.77 -25.83
N ILE A 118 6.32 0.64 -26.41
CA ILE A 118 7.21 -0.38 -26.96
C ILE A 118 7.02 -0.37 -28.46
N LEU A 119 8.14 -0.23 -29.17
CA LEU A 119 8.21 -0.36 -30.61
C LEU A 119 8.92 -1.66 -30.92
N PHE A 120 8.27 -2.59 -31.60
CA PHE A 120 8.85 -3.92 -31.82
C PHE A 120 8.40 -4.56 -33.14
N PHE A 121 9.09 -5.62 -33.54
CA PHE A 121 8.69 -6.50 -34.62
C PHE A 121 9.08 -7.94 -34.29
N LEU A 122 8.52 -8.89 -35.03
CA LEU A 122 8.90 -10.29 -34.91
C LEU A 122 9.97 -10.64 -35.94
N TYR A 123 11.04 -11.25 -35.48
CA TYR A 123 12.08 -11.83 -36.33
C TYR A 123 12.33 -13.26 -35.88
N GLU A 124 12.17 -14.22 -36.79
CA GLU A 124 12.29 -15.65 -36.51
C GLU A 124 11.41 -16.12 -35.32
N GLY A 125 10.22 -15.51 -35.17
CA GLY A 125 9.27 -15.81 -34.11
C GLY A 125 9.56 -15.11 -32.77
N TRP A 126 10.63 -14.32 -32.67
CA TRP A 126 11.03 -13.63 -31.45
C TRP A 126 10.80 -12.11 -31.53
N PRO A 127 10.33 -11.45 -30.45
CA PRO A 127 10.14 -10.00 -30.43
C PRO A 127 11.46 -9.25 -30.23
N PHE A 128 11.78 -8.34 -31.15
CA PHE A 128 12.89 -7.40 -31.06
C PHE A 128 12.35 -5.97 -31.08
N GLY A 129 12.87 -5.10 -30.21
CA GLY A 129 12.32 -3.77 -30.10
C GLY A 129 13.13 -2.77 -29.29
N ILE A 130 12.50 -1.63 -29.06
CA ILE A 130 12.97 -0.55 -28.18
C ILE A 130 11.81 -0.12 -27.28
N LYS A 131 12.14 0.44 -26.10
CA LYS A 131 11.17 0.89 -25.10
C LYS A 131 11.40 2.36 -24.74
N PHE A 132 10.31 3.11 -24.75
CA PHE A 132 10.22 4.47 -24.24
C PHE A 132 9.42 4.45 -22.94
N ALA A 133 9.79 5.28 -21.98
CA ALA A 133 8.98 5.46 -20.77
C ALA A 133 8.91 6.93 -20.39
N ASN A 134 7.77 7.32 -19.83
CA ASN A 134 7.56 8.66 -19.35
C ASN A 134 8.08 8.73 -17.92
N SER A 135 9.23 9.36 -17.73
CA SER A 135 9.90 9.46 -16.43
C SER A 135 9.02 10.12 -15.35
N LYS A 136 8.17 11.09 -15.73
CA LYS A 136 7.24 11.76 -14.81
C LYS A 136 6.12 10.82 -14.35
N LEU A 137 5.55 10.03 -15.27
CA LEU A 137 4.53 9.05 -14.90
C LEU A 137 5.16 7.87 -14.14
N ALA A 138 6.40 7.51 -14.43
CA ALA A 138 7.14 6.43 -13.75
C ALA A 138 7.51 6.75 -12.31
N SER A 139 7.77 8.00 -11.97
CA SER A 139 7.93 8.37 -10.57
C SER A 139 6.60 8.34 -9.80
N LEU A 140 5.48 8.58 -10.47
CA LEU A 140 4.15 8.61 -9.86
C LEU A 140 3.50 7.22 -9.71
N ALA A 141 3.77 6.30 -10.64
CA ALA A 141 3.22 4.94 -10.64
C ALA A 141 3.70 4.08 -9.44
N ARG A 142 4.67 4.57 -8.68
CA ARG A 142 5.21 3.90 -7.49
C ARG A 142 4.55 4.39 -6.22
N THR A 143 3.21 4.41 -6.23
CA THR A 143 2.38 4.91 -5.13
C THR A 143 2.68 4.20 -3.82
N ASP A 144 2.93 2.89 -3.85
CA ASP A 144 3.32 2.10 -2.67
C ASP A 144 4.69 2.54 -2.11
N GLU A 145 5.69 2.75 -2.98
CA GLU A 145 7.00 3.27 -2.54
C GLU A 145 6.88 4.67 -1.97
N ARG A 146 5.99 5.49 -2.55
CA ARG A 146 5.74 6.86 -2.07
C ARG A 146 5.08 6.85 -0.70
N LEU A 147 4.07 6.02 -0.51
CA LEU A 147 3.43 5.86 0.79
C LEU A 147 4.43 5.32 1.82
N GLN A 148 5.24 4.33 1.46
CA GLN A 148 6.28 3.82 2.35
C GLN A 148 7.26 4.91 2.77
N SER A 149 7.69 5.77 1.85
CA SER A 149 8.52 6.93 2.17
C SER A 149 7.84 7.88 3.15
N LEU A 150 6.54 8.16 2.98
CA LEU A 150 5.79 9.00 3.93
C LEU A 150 5.68 8.33 5.31
N LEU A 151 5.51 7.01 5.36
CA LEU A 151 5.46 6.25 6.60
C LEU A 151 6.80 6.29 7.35
N ASP A 152 7.90 6.13 6.61
CA ASP A 152 9.25 6.16 7.19
C ASP A 152 9.57 7.56 7.74
N ASP A 153 9.21 8.62 7.02
CA ASP A 153 9.42 10.02 7.40
C ASP A 153 8.66 10.41 8.69
N HIS A 154 7.53 9.73 8.99
CA HIS A 154 6.71 9.98 10.18
C HIS A 154 6.74 8.86 11.21
N SER A 155 7.68 7.91 11.06
CA SER A 155 7.75 6.69 11.90
C SER A 155 7.83 7.00 13.41
N GLU A 156 8.67 7.95 13.81
CA GLU A 156 8.82 8.36 15.22
C GLU A 156 7.52 8.92 15.81
N GLU A 157 6.79 9.69 15.00
CA GLU A 157 5.54 10.33 15.42
C GLU A 157 4.40 9.31 15.50
N ILE A 158 4.33 8.38 14.54
CA ILE A 158 3.41 7.25 14.56
C ILE A 158 3.66 6.39 15.81
N ASP A 159 4.91 6.08 16.12
CA ASP A 159 5.28 5.33 17.32
C ASP A 159 4.96 6.08 18.60
N ARG A 160 5.14 7.42 18.61
CA ARG A 160 4.72 8.25 19.74
C ARG A 160 3.21 8.18 19.95
N ILE A 161 2.41 8.38 18.91
CA ILE A 161 0.94 8.32 18.99
C ILE A 161 0.48 6.95 19.48
N ARG A 162 1.07 5.87 18.95
CA ARG A 162 0.78 4.50 19.40
C ARG A 162 1.15 4.31 20.87
N GLY A 163 2.30 4.83 21.30
CA GLY A 163 2.74 4.78 22.69
C GLY A 163 1.80 5.54 23.64
N GLU A 164 1.39 6.75 23.26
CA GLU A 164 0.43 7.56 24.03
C GLU A 164 -0.94 6.89 24.12
N ARG A 165 -1.43 6.32 23.00
CA ARG A 165 -2.68 5.56 22.95
C ARG A 165 -2.61 4.33 23.85
N GLN A 166 -1.52 3.57 23.77
CA GLN A 166 -1.32 2.39 24.61
C GLN A 166 -1.24 2.77 26.09
N LYS A 167 -0.54 3.85 26.43
CA LYS A 167 -0.47 4.36 27.81
C LYS A 167 -1.85 4.74 28.33
N LYS A 168 -2.64 5.46 27.54
CA LYS A 168 -4.02 5.83 27.89
C LYS A 168 -4.90 4.59 28.09
N ILE A 169 -4.77 3.58 27.23
CA ILE A 169 -5.47 2.29 27.39
C ILE A 169 -5.09 1.64 28.72
N CYS A 170 -3.80 1.56 29.06
CA CYS A 170 -3.35 1.01 30.33
C CYS A 170 -3.92 1.79 31.54
N GLU A 171 -3.88 3.13 31.51
CA GLU A 171 -4.44 3.98 32.57
C GLU A 171 -5.96 3.77 32.74
N MET A 172 -6.69 3.60 31.64
CA MET A 172 -8.12 3.28 31.66
C MET A 172 -8.38 1.88 32.21
N GLU A 173 -7.59 0.88 31.82
CA GLU A 173 -7.68 -0.49 32.34
C GLU A 173 -7.40 -0.53 33.84
N ASP A 174 -6.37 0.18 34.32
CA ASP A 174 -6.02 0.26 35.74
C ASP A 174 -7.12 0.97 36.55
N SER A 175 -7.67 2.07 36.03
CA SER A 175 -8.79 2.77 36.66
C SER A 175 -10.04 1.87 36.75
N LEU A 176 -10.35 1.13 35.69
CA LEU A 176 -11.43 0.16 35.69
C LEU A 176 -11.16 -0.97 36.69
N MET A 177 -9.93 -1.47 36.74
CA MET A 177 -9.51 -2.51 37.66
C MET A 177 -9.74 -2.09 39.11
N GLU A 178 -9.33 -0.88 39.49
CA GLU A 178 -9.54 -0.34 40.84
C GLU A 178 -11.02 -0.23 41.20
N LYS A 179 -11.86 0.28 40.29
CA LYS A 179 -13.32 0.38 40.50
C LYS A 179 -13.93 -0.99 40.78
N ILE A 180 -13.57 -1.99 39.97
CA ILE A 180 -14.13 -3.33 40.04
C ILE A 180 -13.65 -4.06 41.30
N VAL A 181 -12.37 -3.97 41.65
CA VAL A 181 -11.80 -4.63 42.84
C VAL A 181 -12.35 -4.05 44.14
N CYS A 182 -12.67 -2.76 44.16
CA CYS A 182 -13.26 -2.08 45.31
C CYS A 182 -14.79 -2.23 45.41
N ASP A 183 -15.46 -2.73 44.37
CA ASP A 183 -16.91 -2.91 44.37
C ASP A 183 -17.31 -4.10 45.27
N PRO A 184 -18.15 -3.89 46.31
CA PRO A 184 -18.62 -4.96 47.19
C PRO A 184 -19.31 -6.11 46.44
N ASP A 185 -20.07 -5.80 45.38
CA ASP A 185 -20.80 -6.80 44.59
C ASP A 185 -19.84 -7.70 43.80
N PHE A 186 -18.69 -7.15 43.38
CA PHE A 186 -17.63 -7.96 42.77
C PHE A 186 -16.90 -8.81 43.81
N GLN A 187 -16.65 -8.29 45.01
CA GLN A 187 -15.89 -9.00 46.05
C GLN A 187 -16.58 -10.28 46.57
N ILE A 188 -17.89 -10.40 46.40
CA ILE A 188 -18.66 -11.60 46.72
C ILE A 188 -18.71 -12.61 45.56
N CYS A 189 -18.23 -12.26 44.37
CA CYS A 189 -18.18 -13.13 43.19
C CYS A 189 -16.99 -14.12 43.23
N VAL A 190 -17.13 -15.18 44.03
CA VAL A 190 -16.03 -16.14 44.29
C VAL A 190 -15.69 -17.02 43.09
N ASN A 191 -16.68 -17.38 42.26
CA ASN A 191 -16.50 -18.27 41.12
C ASN A 191 -16.48 -17.50 39.78
N GLN A 192 -15.85 -18.09 38.76
CA GLN A 192 -15.67 -17.43 37.46
C GLN A 192 -16.99 -17.02 36.79
N ALA A 193 -18.02 -17.86 36.88
CA ALA A 193 -19.34 -17.56 36.29
C ALA A 193 -19.96 -16.30 36.93
N SER A 194 -19.91 -16.18 38.26
CA SER A 194 -20.40 -15.01 38.98
C SER A 194 -19.63 -13.73 38.62
N ARG A 195 -18.31 -13.82 38.43
CA ARG A 195 -17.49 -12.67 38.01
C ARG A 195 -17.83 -12.21 36.60
N MET A 196 -18.04 -13.16 35.68
CA MET A 196 -18.43 -12.83 34.31
C MET A 196 -19.82 -12.21 34.25
N GLU A 197 -20.78 -12.73 35.00
CA GLU A 197 -22.14 -12.18 35.10
C GLU A 197 -22.13 -10.77 35.68
N TYR A 198 -21.34 -10.54 36.73
CA TYR A 198 -21.13 -9.20 37.28
C TYR A 198 -20.57 -8.24 36.22
N LEU A 199 -19.50 -8.63 35.51
CA LEU A 199 -18.87 -7.78 34.50
C LEU A 199 -19.84 -7.45 33.35
N LYS A 200 -20.66 -8.41 32.91
CA LYS A 200 -21.69 -8.16 31.89
C LYS A 200 -22.68 -7.07 32.36
N ARG A 201 -23.24 -7.25 33.55
CA ARG A 201 -24.17 -6.27 34.14
C ARG A 201 -23.53 -4.92 34.37
N TYR A 202 -22.26 -4.89 34.78
CA TYR A 202 -21.50 -3.66 34.98
C TYR A 202 -21.34 -2.89 33.66
N LEU A 203 -20.97 -3.58 32.57
CA LEU A 203 -20.71 -2.97 31.26
C LEU A 203 -21.99 -2.60 30.50
N GLU A 204 -23.14 -3.17 30.86
CA GLU A 204 -24.44 -2.79 30.29
C GLU A 204 -24.96 -1.45 30.79
N ARG A 205 -24.40 -0.92 31.88
CA ARG A 205 -24.81 0.38 32.43
C ARG A 205 -24.37 1.53 31.52
N PRO A 206 -25.24 2.52 31.21
CA PRO A 206 -24.91 3.64 30.34
C PRO A 206 -23.65 4.41 30.76
N GLU A 207 -23.44 4.58 32.07
CA GLU A 207 -22.30 5.27 32.65
C GLU A 207 -20.95 4.54 32.47
N ASN A 208 -20.99 3.24 32.12
CA ASN A 208 -19.80 2.40 31.93
C ASN A 208 -19.49 2.17 30.44
N ARG A 209 -20.01 3.01 29.56
CA ARG A 209 -19.80 2.90 28.11
C ARG A 209 -18.32 2.84 27.72
N GLU A 210 -17.48 3.68 28.31
CA GLU A 210 -16.03 3.68 28.02
C GLU A 210 -15.36 2.36 28.44
N ALA A 211 -15.75 1.78 29.57
CA ALA A 211 -15.27 0.48 30.02
C ALA A 211 -15.74 -0.65 29.10
N LYS A 212 -16.97 -0.53 28.57
CA LYS A 212 -17.50 -1.45 27.57
C LYS A 212 -16.69 -1.37 26.28
N GLU A 213 -16.43 -0.19 25.77
CA GLU A 213 -15.62 0.02 24.55
C GLU A 213 -14.19 -0.52 24.75
N LEU A 214 -13.56 -0.24 25.90
CA LEU A 214 -12.24 -0.75 26.28
C LEU A 214 -12.15 -2.28 26.25
N LEU A 215 -13.13 -2.98 26.83
CA LEU A 215 -13.14 -4.45 26.93
C LEU A 215 -13.74 -5.16 25.71
N SER A 216 -14.38 -4.41 24.80
CA SER A 216 -14.97 -4.91 23.55
C SER A 216 -13.97 -5.10 22.43
N GLY A 217 -12.84 -4.37 22.46
CA GLY A 217 -11.92 -4.31 21.33
C GLY A 217 -12.61 -3.82 20.04
N SER A 218 -12.05 -4.15 18.88
CA SER A 218 -12.47 -3.61 17.57
C SER A 218 -13.86 -4.07 17.08
N TYR A 219 -14.51 -5.03 17.74
CA TYR A 219 -15.76 -5.65 17.27
C TYR A 219 -17.02 -5.22 18.04
N GLY A 220 -16.92 -4.23 18.93
CA GLY A 220 -18.08 -3.57 19.54
C GLY A 220 -18.83 -4.34 20.63
N ALA A 221 -18.43 -5.58 20.94
CA ALA A 221 -18.90 -6.33 22.10
C ALA A 221 -17.75 -7.08 22.80
N PRO A 222 -17.73 -7.15 24.15
CA PRO A 222 -16.72 -7.90 24.88
C PRO A 222 -16.85 -9.39 24.58
N THR A 223 -15.73 -9.99 24.19
CA THR A 223 -15.69 -11.45 24.03
C THR A 223 -15.74 -12.11 25.39
N ASN A 224 -16.33 -13.32 25.46
CA ASN A 224 -16.32 -14.08 26.71
C ASN A 224 -14.89 -14.34 27.22
N SER A 225 -13.90 -14.43 26.32
CA SER A 225 -12.48 -14.56 26.68
C SER A 225 -11.89 -13.28 27.28
N SER A 226 -12.20 -12.10 26.74
CA SER A 226 -11.72 -10.83 27.29
C SER A 226 -12.29 -10.57 28.69
N LEU A 227 -13.59 -10.77 28.88
CA LEU A 227 -14.26 -10.63 30.18
C LEU A 227 -13.73 -11.63 31.22
N LYS A 228 -13.52 -12.88 30.80
CA LYS A 228 -12.96 -13.91 31.66
C LYS A 228 -11.55 -13.54 32.13
N GLY A 229 -10.67 -13.16 31.20
CA GLY A 229 -9.30 -12.77 31.51
C GLY A 229 -9.25 -11.56 32.45
N PHE A 230 -10.05 -10.54 32.16
CA PHE A 230 -10.14 -9.35 33.01
C PHE A 230 -10.65 -9.69 34.43
N GLY A 231 -11.76 -10.44 34.53
CA GLY A 231 -12.36 -10.81 35.81
C GLY A 231 -11.46 -11.70 36.68
N ASP A 232 -10.69 -12.60 36.08
CA ASP A 232 -9.73 -13.43 36.81
C ASP A 232 -8.54 -12.62 37.34
N ARG A 233 -8.05 -11.63 36.59
CA ARG A 233 -7.02 -10.67 37.07
C ARG A 233 -7.56 -9.83 38.23
N ALA A 234 -8.75 -9.26 38.09
CA ALA A 234 -9.40 -8.50 39.15
C ALA A 234 -9.57 -9.33 40.43
N TRP A 235 -10.01 -10.59 40.32
CA TRP A 235 -10.15 -11.46 41.47
C TRP A 235 -8.80 -11.83 42.13
N ALA A 236 -7.74 -11.99 41.34
CA ALA A 236 -6.41 -12.21 41.87
C ALA A 236 -5.97 -11.03 42.75
N LEU A 237 -6.26 -9.79 42.33
CA LEU A 237 -5.98 -8.57 43.10
C LEU A 237 -6.81 -8.49 44.39
N VAL A 238 -8.11 -8.82 44.35
CA VAL A 238 -8.95 -8.92 45.56
C VAL A 238 -8.33 -9.88 46.58
N LYS A 239 -7.93 -11.07 46.12
CA LYS A 239 -7.29 -12.08 47.00
C LYS A 239 -5.96 -11.61 47.56
N ALA A 240 -5.15 -10.89 46.77
CA ALA A 240 -3.87 -10.35 47.21
C ALA A 240 -4.08 -9.28 48.31
N ARG A 241 -5.05 -8.37 48.13
CA ARG A 241 -5.41 -7.34 49.13
C ARG A 241 -5.89 -7.95 50.44
N LYS A 242 -6.72 -8.99 50.39
CA LYS A 242 -7.21 -9.71 51.58
C LYS A 242 -6.13 -10.50 52.33
N LYS A 243 -4.99 -10.80 51.70
CA LYS A 243 -3.85 -11.51 52.34
C LYS A 243 -2.83 -10.55 52.96
N GLY A 244 -2.83 -9.28 52.56
CA GLY A 244 -1.92 -8.25 53.07
C GLY A 244 -2.53 -7.27 54.07
N ALA A 245 -3.84 -7.39 54.34
CA ALA A 245 -4.56 -6.71 55.41
C ALA A 245 -4.74 -7.64 56.61
#